data_AF-A0A382YWD1-F1
#
_entry.id   AF-A0A382YWD1-F1
#
_cell.length_a   1.000
_cell.length_b   1.000
_cell.length_c   1.000
_cell.angle_alpha   90.00
_cell.angle_beta   90.00
_cell.angle_gamma   90.00
#
_symmetry.space_group_name_H-M   'P 1'
#
loop_
_entity.id
_entity.type
_entity.pdbx_description
1 polymer ?
#
loop_
_entity_poly.entity_id
_entity_poly.type
_entity_poly.pdbx_seq_one_letter_code
_entity_poly.pdbx_strand_id
1 'polypeptide(L)' 'MKKAVILLSGGLDSATCLAIAKDNGYVPYALSFRYGQRHAFEIDSAGAVAKSLGAKD' A
#
# COMPACT_ATOMS: atom_id res chain seq x y z
N MET A 1 16.61 9.71 3.22
CA MET A 1 15.89 8.60 2.55
C MET A 1 14.88 9.19 1.56
N LYS A 2 14.68 8.56 0.40
CA LYS A 2 13.70 9.03 -0.61
C LYS A 2 12.30 8.53 -0.23
N LYS A 3 11.28 9.38 -0.38
CA LYS A 3 9.87 9.00 -0.12
C LYS A 3 9.26 8.43 -1.39
N ALA A 4 8.35 7.47 -1.26
CA ALA A 4 7.56 6.93 -2.37
C ALA A 4 6.09 6.82 -1.95
N VAL A 5 5.18 7.35 -2.76
CA VAL A 5 3.74 7.15 -2.58
C VAL A 5 3.32 5.96 -3.43
N ILE A 6 2.69 4.97 -2.80
CA ILE A 6 2.24 3.74 -3.44
C ILE A 6 0.71 3.71 -3.40
N LEU A 7 0.09 3.60 -4.57
CA LEU A 7 -1.34 3.39 -4.68
C LEU A 7 -1.64 1.94 -4.31
N LEU A 8 -2.23 1.75 -3.12
CA LEU A 8 -2.42 0.44 -2.50
C LEU A 8 -3.90 0.03 -2.59
N SER A 9 -4.21 -0.86 -3.53
CA SER A 9 -5.57 -1.38 -3.72
C SER A 9 -5.93 -2.51 -2.75
N GLY A 10 -4.93 -3.12 -2.10
CA GLY A 10 -5.10 -4.32 -1.30
C GLY A 10 -4.94 -5.63 -2.08
N GLY A 11 -4.69 -5.54 -3.40
CA GLY A 11 -4.34 -6.67 -4.26
C GLY A 11 -2.82 -6.90 -4.38
N LEU A 12 -2.46 -8.06 -4.93
CA LEU A 12 -1.09 -8.56 -5.06
C LEU A 12 -0.12 -7.57 -5.71
N ASP A 13 -0.52 -6.98 -6.84
CA ASP A 13 0.38 -6.12 -7.63
C ASP A 13 0.78 -4.88 -6.82
N SER A 14 -0.21 -4.21 -6.22
CA SER A 14 0.03 -3.02 -5.40
C SER A 14 0.84 -3.33 -4.13
N ALA A 15 0.63 -4.50 -3.52
CA ALA A 15 1.41 -4.98 -2.38
C ALA A 15 2.88 -5.24 -2.77
N THR A 16 3.09 -5.81 -3.95
CA THR A 16 4.43 -6.07 -4.51
C THR A 16 5.17 -4.76 -4.78
N CYS A 17 4.51 -3.76 -5.35
CA CYS A 17 5.08 -2.41 -5.51
C CYS A 17 5.53 -1.80 -4.17
N LEU A 18 4.71 -1.95 -3.12
CA LEU A 18 5.06 -1.48 -1.77
C LEU A 18 6.31 -2.19 -1.23
N ALA A 19 6.37 -3.52 -1.38
CA ALA A 19 7.51 -4.32 -0.95
C ALA A 19 8.80 -3.94 -1.69
N ILE A 20 8.74 -3.80 -3.02
CA ILE A 20 9.87 -3.39 -3.85
C ILE A 20 10.35 -1.98 -3.47
N ALA A 21 9.44 -1.04 -3.23
CA ALA A 21 9.83 0.31 -2.81
C ALA A 21 10.60 0.28 -1.48
N LYS A 22 10.11 -0.52 -0.51
CA LYS A 22 10.79 -0.71 0.78
C LYS A 22 12.17 -1.35 0.62
N ASP A 23 12.27 -2.42 -0.16
CA ASP A 23 13.53 -3.15 -0.41
C ASP A 23 14.58 -2.25 -1.09
N ASN A 24 14.13 -1.39 -2.00
CA ASN A 24 14.96 -0.37 -2.64
C ASN A 24 15.34 0.82 -1.73
N GLY A 25 15.04 0.77 -0.43
CA GLY A 25 15.42 1.79 0.55
C GLY A 25 14.60 3.08 0.52
N TYR A 26 13.40 3.06 -0.09
CA TYR A 26 12.46 4.16 0.03
C TYR A 26 11.71 4.12 1.36
N VAL A 27 11.17 5.27 1.77
CA VAL A 27 10.16 5.37 2.82
C VAL A 27 8.79 5.33 2.14
N PRO A 28 8.07 4.20 2.17
CA PRO A 28 6.78 4.08 1.52
C PRO A 28 5.67 4.75 2.31
N TYR A 29 4.79 5.43 1.59
CA TYR A 29 3.51 5.97 2.07
C TYR A 29 2.40 5.31 1.24
N ALA A 30 1.42 4.70 1.89
CA ALA A 30 0.35 4.00 1.21
C ALA A 30 -0.87 4.91 1.05
N LEU A 31 -1.41 4.99 -0.17
CA LEU A 31 -2.65 5.69 -0.46
C LEU A 31 -3.65 4.71 -1.06
N SER A 32 -4.79 4.55 -0.41
CA SER A 32 -5.93 3.80 -0.94
C SER A 32 -7.11 4.75 -1.12
N PHE A 33 -7.82 4.63 -2.23
CA PHE A 33 -9.02 5.43 -2.47
C PHE A 33 -10.25 4.59 -2.14
N ARG A 34 -11.27 5.18 -1.51
CA ARG A 34 -12.59 4.56 -1.34
C ARG A 34 -13.58 5.28 -2.25
N TYR A 35 -13.97 4.66 -3.36
CA TYR A 35 -14.84 5.29 -4.37
C TYR A 35 -15.94 4.35 -4.91
N GLY A 36 -16.58 3.59 -4.02
CA GLY A 36 -17.67 2.69 -4.39
C GLY A 36 -17.19 1.32 -4.85
N GLN A 37 -16.13 0.81 -4.21
CA GLN A 37 -15.66 -0.56 -4.43
C GLN A 37 -16.80 -1.56 -4.28
N ARG A 38 -16.86 -2.56 -5.17
CA ARG A 38 -17.79 -3.69 -5.04
C ARG A 38 -17.50 -4.52 -3.79
N HIS A 39 -16.23 -4.56 -3.38
CA HIS A 39 -15.77 -5.38 -2.27
C HIS A 39 -15.11 -4.51 -1.20
N ALA A 40 -15.82 -4.31 -0.08
CA ALA A 40 -15.32 -3.51 1.03
C ALA A 40 -14.00 -4.05 1.63
N PHE A 41 -13.77 -5.37 1.54
CA PHE A 41 -12.56 -6.02 2.08
C PHE A 41 -11.27 -5.56 1.40
N GLU A 42 -11.32 -4.98 0.20
CA GLU A 42 -10.14 -4.48 -0.51
C GLU A 42 -9.45 -3.35 0.28
N ILE A 43 -10.24 -2.46 0.89
CA ILE A 43 -9.71 -1.36 1.71
C ILE A 43 -9.09 -1.90 3.01
N ASP A 44 -9.72 -2.89 3.63
CA ASP A 44 -9.19 -3.53 4.83
C ASP A 44 -7.89 -4.30 4.53
N SER A 45 -7.83 -4.98 3.38
CA SER A 45 -6.63 -5.62 2.86
C SER A 45 -5.51 -4.61 2.63
N ALA A 46 -5.81 -3.47 1.99
CA ALA A 46 -4.83 -2.39 1.80
C ALA A 46 -4.27 -1.90 3.15
N GLY A 47 -5.11 -1.69 4.16
CA GLY A 47 -4.68 -1.32 5.51
C GLY A 47 -3.78 -2.38 6.16
N ALA A 48 -4.15 -3.65 6.05
CA ALA A 48 -3.36 -4.77 6.58
C ALA A 48 -1.98 -4.87 5.92
N VAL A 49 -1.92 -4.75 4.59
CA VAL A 49 -0.67 -4.77 3.82
C VAL A 49 0.21 -3.57 4.18
N ALA A 50 -0.35 -2.36 4.24
CA ALA A 50 0.38 -1.15 4.61
C ALA A 50 1.05 -1.31 5.98
N LYS A 51 0.31 -1.83 6.97
CA LYS A 51 0.82 -2.09 8.33
C LYS A 51 1.89 -3.17 8.34
N SER A 52 1.66 -4.30 7.66
CA SER A 52 2.61 -5.43 7.58
C SER A 52 3.95 -5.01 6.96
N LEU A 53 3.90 -4.20 5.90
CA LEU A 53 5.08 -3.73 5.19
C LEU A 53 5.66 -2.42 5.78
N GLY A 54 5.03 -1.82 6.78
CA GLY A 54 5.58 -0.67 7.51
C GLY A 54 5.52 0.64 6.72
N ALA A 55 4.46 0.85 5.94
CA ALA A 55 4.16 2.15 5.34
C ALA A 55 4.02 3.23 6.43
N LYS A 56 4.36 4.48 6.07
CA LYS A 56 4.24 5.66 6.92
C LYS A 56 2.98 6.46 6.59
N ASP A 57 2.51 7.21 7.58
CA ASP A 57 1.43 8.19 7.49
C ASP A 57 1.97 9.59 7.12
#